data_AF-A0AA88L239-F1
#
_entry.id   AF-A0AA88L239-F1
#
_cell.length_a   1.000
_cell.length_b   1.000
_cell.length_c   1.000
_cell.angle_alpha   90.00
_cell.angle_beta   90.00
_cell.angle_gamma   90.00
#
_symmetry.space_group_name_H-M   'P 1'
#
loop_
_entity.id
_entity.type
_entity.pdbx_description
1 polymer ?
#
loop_
_entity_poly.entity_id
_entity_poly.type
_entity_poly.pdbx_seq_one_letter_code
_entity_poly.pdbx_strand_id
1 'polypeptide(L)'
;MLKEYEKVETIIYKASISKLSHNLWYLCEGVIMSLLDDEVDRQSKKKKIANFNRDRISDFSQRYDPSEEKLTQKLFDKTLDDLVSEKSKQFLSRLQIDDSFLKEDVSSWNNNAVYLEAKRRISRLRVVNDTADHG
;
A
#
# COMPACT_ATOMS: atom_id res chain seq x y z
N MET A 1 20.96 8.26 6.42
CA MET A 1 21.49 6.91 6.16
C MET A 1 21.60 6.56 4.67
N LEU A 2 20.56 6.23 3.90
CA LEU A 2 20.72 5.87 2.46
C LEU A 2 21.04 7.05 1.53
N LYS A 3 20.45 8.22 1.79
CA LYS A 3 20.68 9.46 1.02
C LYS A 3 22.13 9.98 1.14
N GLU A 4 22.84 9.58 2.20
CA GLU A 4 24.24 9.96 2.43
C GLU A 4 25.21 9.14 1.55
N TYR A 5 24.83 7.92 1.14
CA TYR A 5 25.61 7.06 0.25
C TYR A 5 25.55 7.47 -1.22
N GLU A 6 24.61 8.34 -1.60
CA GLU A 6 24.50 8.92 -2.95
C GLU A 6 25.83 9.55 -3.43
N LYS A 7 26.55 10.18 -2.50
CA LYS A 7 27.81 10.92 -2.76
C LYS A 7 29.06 10.05 -2.66
N VAL A 8 28.97 8.84 -2.10
CA VAL A 8 30.12 7.99 -1.78
C VAL A 8 30.25 6.86 -2.79
N GLU A 9 29.15 6.14 -3.06
CA GLU A 9 29.13 5.06 -4.05
C GLU A 9 27.77 5.01 -4.76
N THR A 10 27.68 5.75 -5.87
CA THR A 10 26.45 5.88 -6.66
C THR A 10 25.93 4.53 -7.17
N ILE A 11 26.80 3.54 -7.40
CA ILE A 11 26.40 2.19 -7.85
C ILE A 11 25.66 1.44 -6.74
N ILE A 12 26.22 1.38 -5.53
CA ILE A 12 25.58 0.74 -4.36
C ILE A 12 24.28 1.46 -4.01
N TYR A 13 24.27 2.80 -4.06
CA TYR A 13 23.08 3.59 -3.84
C TYR A 13 21.96 3.22 -4.83
N LYS A 14 22.23 3.23 -6.14
CA LYS A 14 21.23 2.87 -7.17
C LYS A 14 20.74 1.44 -7.01
N ALA A 15 21.63 0.49 -6.74
CA ALA A 15 21.25 -0.90 -6.50
C ALA A 15 20.36 -1.04 -5.26
N SER A 16 20.67 -0.32 -4.17
CA SER A 16 19.90 -0.33 -2.93
C SER A 16 18.52 0.28 -3.10
N ILE A 17 18.41 1.42 -3.77
CA ILE A 17 17.12 2.06 -4.06
C ILE A 17 16.28 1.16 -4.98
N SER A 18 16.87 0.57 -6.02
CA SER A 18 16.16 -0.38 -6.88
C SER A 18 15.59 -1.56 -6.09
N LYS A 19 16.38 -2.14 -5.18
CA LYS A 19 15.94 -3.24 -4.31
C LYS A 19 14.82 -2.81 -3.37
N LEU A 20 14.93 -1.63 -2.76
CA LEU A 20 13.91 -1.06 -1.87
C LEU A 20 12.62 -0.76 -2.62
N SER A 21 12.68 -0.12 -3.78
CA SER A 21 11.52 0.16 -4.62
C SER A 21 10.78 -1.11 -5.03
N HIS A 22 11.53 -2.17 -5.35
CA HIS A 22 10.94 -3.47 -5.65
C HIS A 22 10.21 -4.07 -4.44
N ASN A 23 10.81 -4.00 -3.25
CA ASN A 23 10.16 -4.46 -2.02
C ASN A 23 8.94 -3.61 -1.65
N LEU A 24 9.03 -2.29 -1.83
CA LEU A 24 7.94 -1.35 -1.59
C LEU A 24 6.77 -1.59 -2.56
N TRP A 25 7.04 -2.04 -3.78
CA TRP A 25 5.99 -2.42 -4.72
C TRP A 25 5.10 -3.55 -4.19
N TYR A 26 5.69 -4.58 -3.57
CA TYR A 26 4.93 -5.63 -2.88
C TYR A 26 4.20 -5.08 -1.64
N LEU A 27 4.85 -4.16 -0.91
CA LEU A 27 4.25 -3.56 0.27
C LEU A 27 2.98 -2.77 -0.06
N CYS A 28 2.93 -2.07 -1.21
CA CYS A 28 1.75 -1.34 -1.67
C CYS A 28 0.49 -2.21 -1.75
N GLU A 29 0.61 -3.49 -2.11
CA GLU A 29 -0.51 -4.43 -2.12
C GLU A 29 -1.02 -4.71 -0.69
N GLY A 30 -0.12 -4.84 0.29
CA GLY A 30 -0.48 -5.02 1.70
C GLY A 30 -1.07 -3.77 2.36
N VAL A 31 -0.71 -2.56 1.92
CA VAL A 31 -1.22 -1.33 2.55
C VAL A 31 -2.74 -1.20 2.39
N ILE A 32 -3.36 -1.69 1.31
CA ILE A 32 -4.83 -1.63 1.18
C ILE A 32 -5.54 -2.54 2.20
N MET A 33 -4.92 -3.65 2.60
CA MET A 33 -5.47 -4.54 3.62
C MET A 33 -5.56 -3.86 4.98
N SER A 34 -4.66 -2.90 5.26
CA SER A 34 -4.70 -2.11 6.49
C SER A 34 -5.98 -1.27 6.64
N LEU A 35 -6.73 -1.02 5.55
CA LEU A 35 -8.06 -0.39 5.63
C LEU A 35 -9.11 -1.30 6.31
N LEU A 36 -8.87 -2.61 6.26
CA LEU A 36 -9.74 -3.66 6.79
C LEU A 36 -9.27 -4.13 8.18
N ASP A 37 -8.12 -3.66 8.65
CA ASP A 37 -7.59 -3.96 9.98
C ASP A 37 -8.26 -3.07 11.05
N ASP A 38 -8.60 -3.66 12.19
CA ASP A 38 -9.20 -2.96 13.33
C ASP A 38 -8.17 -2.17 14.14
N GLU A 39 -6.88 -2.54 14.07
CA GLU A 39 -5.79 -1.82 14.76
C GLU A 39 -5.49 -0.47 14.11
N VAL A 40 -5.88 -0.29 12.85
CA VAL A 40 -5.67 0.97 12.13
C VAL A 40 -6.79 1.94 12.46
N ASP A 41 -6.40 3.08 13.03
CA ASP A 41 -7.34 4.12 13.43
C ASP A 41 -8.07 4.74 12.23
N ARG A 42 -9.23 5.33 12.54
CA ARG A 42 -10.11 5.93 11.52
C ARG A 42 -9.47 7.10 10.77
N GLN A 43 -8.61 7.90 11.41
CA GLN A 43 -7.96 9.05 10.78
C GLN A 43 -6.92 8.58 9.76
N SER A 44 -6.14 7.55 10.08
CA SER A 44 -5.23 6.91 9.13
C SER A 44 -5.97 6.32 7.93
N LYS A 45 -7.09 5.63 8.15
CA LYS A 45 -7.95 5.13 7.05
C LYS A 45 -8.46 6.27 6.15
N LYS A 46 -8.91 7.38 6.73
CA LYS A 46 -9.33 8.57 5.97
C LYS A 46 -8.19 9.16 5.16
N LYS A 47 -6.99 9.28 5.74
CA LYS A 47 -5.81 9.81 5.05
C LYS A 47 -5.41 8.95 3.86
N LYS A 48 -5.42 7.62 4.03
CA LYS A 48 -5.19 6.63 2.95
C LYS A 48 -6.18 6.78 1.80
N ILE A 49 -7.47 6.93 2.09
CA ILE A 49 -8.50 7.14 1.06
C ILE A 49 -8.36 8.49 0.36
N ALA A 50 -8.06 9.56 1.11
CA ALA A 50 -7.82 10.88 0.53
C ALA A 50 -6.60 10.87 -0.41
N ASN A 51 -5.53 10.21 0.00
CA ASN A 51 -4.32 10.01 -0.80
C ASN A 51 -4.59 9.14 -2.03
N PHE A 52 -5.35 8.04 -1.89
CA PHE A 52 -5.75 7.21 -3.01
C PHE A 52 -6.50 8.00 -4.09
N ASN A 53 -7.46 8.84 -3.68
CA ASN A 53 -8.22 9.70 -4.60
C ASN A 53 -7.34 10.76 -5.27
N ARG A 54 -6.30 11.23 -4.59
CA ARG A 54 -5.30 12.17 -5.14
C ARG A 54 -4.32 11.48 -6.10
N ASP A 55 -3.86 10.27 -5.79
CA ASP A 55 -2.89 9.51 -6.58
C ASP A 55 -3.50 8.84 -7.82
N ARG A 56 -4.83 8.78 -7.98
CA ARG A 56 -5.46 8.55 -9.31
C ARG A 56 -4.96 9.52 -10.38
N ILE A 57 -4.35 10.64 -9.98
CA ILE A 57 -3.79 11.70 -10.83
C ILE A 57 -2.26 11.54 -11.00
N SER A 58 -1.56 10.77 -10.15
CA SER A 58 -0.10 10.67 -10.15
C SER A 58 0.37 9.22 -10.35
N ASP A 59 0.97 8.98 -11.53
CA ASP A 59 1.37 7.67 -12.03
C ASP A 59 2.56 7.05 -11.26
N PHE A 60 2.31 6.45 -10.10
CA PHE A 60 3.23 5.49 -9.45
C PHE A 60 3.02 4.06 -9.97
N SER A 61 2.21 3.88 -11.02
CA SER A 61 1.93 2.56 -11.58
C SER A 61 3.11 1.99 -12.39
N GLN A 62 4.13 2.79 -12.66
CA GLN A 62 5.30 2.33 -13.40
C GLN A 62 6.30 1.65 -12.45
N ARG A 63 6.82 0.49 -12.87
CA ARG A 63 7.93 -0.18 -12.20
C ARG A 63 9.04 0.86 -12.01
N TYR A 64 9.61 0.94 -10.80
CA TYR A 64 10.71 1.87 -10.54
C TYR A 64 11.78 1.75 -11.62
N ASP A 65 12.00 2.84 -12.35
CA ASP A 65 13.10 2.98 -13.28
C ASP A 65 14.28 3.60 -12.50
N PRO A 66 15.41 2.87 -12.33
CA PRO A 66 16.60 3.39 -11.67
C PRO A 66 17.21 4.64 -12.31
N SER A 67 16.77 5.03 -13.51
CA SER A 67 17.19 6.25 -14.20
C SER A 67 16.42 7.51 -13.76
N GLU A 68 15.29 7.38 -13.06
CA GLU A 68 14.53 8.53 -12.57
C GLU A 68 14.96 8.97 -11.15
N GLU A 69 15.87 9.94 -11.06
CA GLU A 69 16.22 10.62 -9.79
C GLU A 69 14.99 11.19 -9.04
N LYS A 70 13.93 11.55 -9.78
CA LYS A 70 12.65 12.01 -9.23
C LYS A 70 11.96 10.97 -8.35
N LEU A 71 12.09 9.68 -8.64
CA LEU A 71 11.49 8.62 -7.81
C LEU A 71 12.19 8.54 -6.46
N THR A 72 13.49 8.76 -6.42
CA THR A 72 14.30 8.65 -5.21
C THR A 72 13.96 9.73 -4.19
N GLN A 73 13.79 10.98 -4.62
CA GLN A 73 13.33 12.05 -3.72
C GLN A 73 11.89 11.83 -3.24
N LYS A 74 10.98 11.44 -4.16
CA LYS A 74 9.59 11.15 -3.81
C LYS A 74 9.44 9.99 -2.81
N LEU A 75 10.35 9.01 -2.82
CA LEU A 75 10.33 7.88 -1.89
C LEU A 75 10.62 8.31 -0.45
N PHE A 76 11.56 9.24 -0.25
CA PHE A 76 11.92 9.71 1.09
C PHE A 76 10.92 10.70 1.69
N ASP A 77 10.10 11.35 0.86
CA ASP A 77 9.09 12.31 1.30
C ASP A 77 7.70 11.67 1.51
N LYS A 78 7.54 10.38 1.19
CA LYS A 78 6.27 9.65 1.29
C LYS A 78 6.17 8.84 2.59
N THR A 79 4.94 8.76 3.09
CA THR A 79 4.53 7.92 4.21
C THR A 79 3.82 6.65 3.72
N LEU A 80 3.59 5.68 4.60
CA LEU A 80 2.83 4.47 4.26
C LEU A 80 1.43 4.80 3.72
N ASP A 81 0.83 5.90 4.15
CA ASP A 81 -0.48 6.33 3.66
C ASP A 81 -0.46 6.75 2.19
N ASP A 82 0.72 7.10 1.67
CA ASP A 82 0.94 7.53 0.29
C ASP A 82 1.27 6.37 -0.66
N LEU A 83 1.23 5.12 -0.16
CA LEU A 83 1.43 3.90 -0.93
C LEU A 83 0.12 3.28 -1.44
N VAL A 84 -1.03 3.76 -0.94
CA VAL A 84 -2.35 3.31 -1.42
C VAL A 84 -2.61 3.90 -2.80
N SER A 85 -2.68 3.04 -3.81
CA SER A 85 -2.79 3.42 -5.24
C SER A 85 -3.74 2.48 -6.00
N GLU A 86 -4.06 2.78 -7.26
CA GLU A 86 -4.90 1.89 -8.11
C GLU A 86 -4.32 0.46 -8.22
N LYS A 87 -3.00 0.29 -8.12
CA LYS A 87 -2.41 -1.06 -8.06
C LYS A 87 -2.76 -1.80 -6.77
N SER A 88 -2.79 -1.09 -5.64
CA SER A 88 -3.24 -1.69 -4.38
C SER A 88 -4.72 -2.10 -4.48
N LYS A 89 -5.53 -1.39 -5.27
CA LYS A 89 -6.92 -1.78 -5.56
C LYS A 89 -7.02 -3.08 -6.37
N GLN A 90 -6.12 -3.32 -7.32
CA GLN A 90 -6.07 -4.60 -8.06
C GLN A 90 -5.89 -5.80 -7.14
N PHE A 91 -5.25 -5.63 -5.98
CA PHE A 91 -5.12 -6.67 -4.98
C PHE A 91 -6.49 -7.10 -4.42
N LEU A 92 -7.40 -6.15 -4.14
CA LEU A 92 -8.78 -6.46 -3.74
C LEU A 92 -9.50 -7.27 -4.82
N SER A 93 -9.33 -6.91 -6.09
CA SER A 93 -9.92 -7.65 -7.21
C SER A 93 -9.39 -9.08 -7.31
N ARG A 94 -8.08 -9.31 -7.09
CA ARG A 94 -7.48 -10.66 -7.05
C ARG A 94 -8.05 -11.52 -5.92
N LEU A 95 -8.34 -10.90 -4.77
CA LEU A 95 -9.00 -11.55 -3.63
C LEU A 95 -10.54 -11.63 -3.78
N GLN A 96 -11.07 -11.18 -4.92
CA GLN A 96 -12.51 -11.10 -5.20
C GLN A 96 -13.27 -10.30 -4.13
N ILE A 97 -12.63 -9.29 -3.55
CA ILE A 97 -13.22 -8.36 -2.59
C ILE A 97 -13.82 -7.19 -3.37
N ASP A 98 -15.09 -6.92 -3.11
CA ASP A 98 -15.79 -5.76 -3.66
C ASP A 98 -15.28 -4.48 -2.97
N ASP A 99 -14.94 -3.47 -3.78
CA ASP A 99 -14.32 -2.22 -3.36
C ASP A 99 -15.29 -1.03 -3.32
N SER A 100 -16.59 -1.26 -3.52
CA SER A 100 -17.63 -0.23 -3.54
C SER A 100 -17.66 0.60 -2.26
N PHE A 101 -17.32 0.01 -1.10
CA PHE A 101 -17.21 0.71 0.18
C PHE A 101 -16.16 1.84 0.19
N LEU A 102 -15.13 1.78 -0.69
CA LEU A 102 -14.13 2.84 -0.82
C LEU A 102 -14.72 4.17 -1.31
N LYS A 103 -15.92 4.15 -1.88
CA LYS A 103 -16.65 5.35 -2.34
C LYS A 103 -17.45 6.03 -1.24
N GLU A 104 -17.65 5.36 -0.11
CA GLU A 104 -18.39 5.89 1.04
C GLU A 104 -17.47 6.53 2.07
N ASP A 105 -18.03 7.34 2.98
CA ASP A 105 -17.25 7.88 4.09
C ASP A 105 -16.86 6.77 5.07
N VAL A 106 -15.65 6.84 5.60
CA VAL A 106 -15.13 5.86 6.59
C VAL A 106 -16.05 5.72 7.83
N SER A 107 -16.89 6.72 8.15
CA SER A 107 -17.92 6.58 9.19
C SER A 107 -19.00 5.54 8.90
N SER A 108 -19.38 5.33 7.64
CA SER A 108 -20.46 4.40 7.27
C SER A 108 -19.99 2.96 7.20
N TRP A 109 -18.68 2.72 7.12
CA TRP A 109 -18.10 1.40 6.86
C TRP A 109 -18.54 0.33 7.85
N ASN A 110 -18.69 0.66 9.14
CA ASN A 110 -19.13 -0.30 10.15
C ASN A 110 -20.57 -0.82 9.94
N ASN A 111 -21.37 -0.10 9.15
CA ASN A 111 -22.73 -0.49 8.77
C ASN A 111 -22.82 -0.97 7.30
N ASN A 112 -21.70 -0.97 6.59
CA ASN A 112 -21.65 -1.36 5.18
C ASN A 112 -21.42 -2.87 5.07
N ALA A 113 -22.38 -3.59 4.47
CA ALA A 113 -22.32 -5.04 4.31
C ALA A 113 -21.10 -5.51 3.49
N VAL A 114 -20.69 -4.72 2.48
CA VAL A 114 -19.53 -5.01 1.64
C VAL A 114 -18.24 -4.90 2.45
N TYR A 115 -18.10 -3.84 3.25
CA TYR A 115 -16.95 -3.66 4.14
C TYR A 115 -16.83 -4.80 5.16
N LEU A 116 -17.94 -5.20 5.78
CA LEU A 116 -17.95 -6.29 6.76
C LEU A 116 -17.58 -7.63 6.13
N GLU A 117 -18.06 -7.92 4.92
CA GLU A 117 -17.67 -9.12 4.18
C GLU A 117 -16.19 -9.08 3.76
N ALA A 118 -15.69 -7.93 3.31
CA ALA A 118 -14.28 -7.73 3.00
C ALA A 118 -13.39 -8.02 4.23
N LYS A 119 -13.74 -7.48 5.40
CA LYS A 119 -13.06 -7.78 6.67
C LYS A 119 -13.06 -9.27 6.96
N ARG A 120 -14.22 -9.92 6.87
CA ARG A 120 -14.37 -11.37 7.14
C ARG A 120 -13.44 -12.21 6.25
N ARG A 121 -13.33 -11.86 4.97
CA ARG A 121 -12.44 -12.56 4.03
C ARG A 121 -10.97 -12.40 4.39
N ILE A 122 -10.54 -11.18 4.71
CA ILE A 122 -9.14 -10.94 5.11
C ILE A 122 -8.81 -11.64 6.43
N SER A 123 -9.73 -11.64 7.40
CA SER A 123 -9.53 -12.38 8.66
C SER A 123 -9.33 -13.87 8.43
N ARG A 124 -10.02 -14.49 7.46
CA ARG A 124 -9.80 -15.90 7.10
C ARG A 124 -8.42 -16.14 6.49
N LEU A 125 -7.89 -15.21 5.68
CA LEU A 125 -6.53 -15.31 5.15
C LEU A 125 -5.48 -15.25 6.25
N ARG A 126 -5.68 -14.38 7.27
CA ARG A 126 -4.82 -14.33 8.46
C ARG A 126 -4.75 -15.67 9.18
N VAL A 127 -5.90 -16.28 9.46
CA VAL A 127 -5.99 -17.58 10.16
C VAL A 127 -5.24 -18.69 9.40
N VAL A 128 -5.35 -18.71 8.07
CA VAL A 128 -4.65 -19.70 7.24
C VAL A 128 -3.14 -19.46 7.23
N ASN A 129 -2.70 -18.20 7.22
CA ASN A 129 -1.28 -17.86 7.27
C ASN A 129 -0.64 -18.20 8.62
N ASP A 130 -1.33 -17.89 9.73
CA ASP A 130 -0.88 -18.27 11.08
C ASP A 130 -0.75 -19.79 11.22
N THR A 131 -1.63 -20.56 10.57
CA THR A 131 -1.55 -22.03 10.57
C THR A 131 -0.41 -22.56 9.70
N ALA A 132 -0.03 -21.84 8.63
CA ALA A 132 1.05 -22.24 7.73
C ALA A 132 2.45 -21.98 8.29
N ASP A 133 2.62 -20.94 9.13
CA ASP A 133 3.92 -20.60 9.77
C ASP A 133 4.32 -21.53 10.94
N HIS A 134 3.48 -22.54 11.26
CA HIS A 134 3.74 -23.53 12.31
C HIS A 134 3.96 -24.95 11.76
N GLY A 135 4.22 -25.10 10.46
CA GLY A 135 4.45 -26.38 9.77
C GLY A 135 5.89 -26.59 9.30
#